data_AF-A0A530M2K8-F1
#
_entry.id   AF-A0A530M2K8-F1
#
_cell.length_a   1.000
_cell.length_b   1.000
_cell.length_c   1.000
_cell.angle_alpha   90.00
_cell.angle_beta   90.00
_cell.angle_gamma   90.00
#
_symmetry.space_group_name_H-M   'P 1'
#
loop_
_entity.id
_entity.type
_entity.pdbx_description
1 polymer ?
#
loop_
_entity_poly.entity_id
_entity_poly.type
_entity_poly.pdbx_seq_one_letter_code
_entity_poly.pdbx_strand_id
1 'polypeptide(L)'
;GDFRLMSRRALDHLNAMPERYRFIRGMVSWIGLKQVAFAYERHQRFAGTTHYPLKKMVLLAMDAMTSFSIVPLRFASHLGLIFGFLGLAALG
;
A
#
# COMPACT_ATOMS: atom_id res chain seq x y z
N GLY A 1 3.49 -7.29 -11.10
CA GLY A 1 4.25 -8.17 -10.17
C GLY A 1 5.64 -7.60 -9.93
N ASP A 2 6.48 -8.23 -9.12
CA ASP A 2 7.85 -7.72 -8.88
C ASP A 2 8.72 -7.80 -10.14
N PHE A 3 8.49 -8.81 -10.98
CA PHE A 3 9.05 -8.88 -12.32
C PHE A 3 8.35 -7.89 -13.26
N ARG A 4 9.11 -6.97 -13.83
CA ARG A 4 8.61 -5.92 -14.74
C ARG A 4 9.74 -5.31 -15.57
N LEU A 5 9.38 -4.79 -16.74
CA LEU A 5 10.21 -3.87 -17.53
C LEU A 5 9.68 -2.45 -17.34
N MET A 6 10.56 -1.47 -17.14
CA MET A 6 10.19 -0.07 -17.01
C MET A 6 11.03 0.79 -17.95
N SER A 7 10.38 1.73 -18.66
CA SER A 7 11.10 2.73 -19.46
C SER A 7 11.83 3.72 -18.55
N ARG A 8 12.84 4.40 -19.09
CA ARG A 8 13.59 5.45 -18.37
C ARG A 8 12.65 6.50 -17.76
N ARG A 9 11.72 7.01 -18.58
CA ARG A 9 10.70 7.97 -18.12
C ARG A 9 9.93 7.48 -16.89
N ALA A 10 9.50 6.22 -16.88
CA ALA A 10 8.76 5.67 -15.74
C ALA A 10 9.60 5.57 -14.48
N LEU A 11 10.89 5.24 -14.62
CA LEU A 11 11.84 5.20 -13.52
C LEU A 11 12.10 6.60 -12.93
N ASP A 12 12.21 7.62 -13.79
CA ASP A 12 12.45 9.00 -13.35
C ASP A 12 11.27 9.53 -12.51
N HIS A 13 10.02 9.29 -12.94
CA HIS A 13 8.84 9.62 -12.14
C HIS A 13 8.80 8.88 -10.81
N LEU A 14 9.10 7.57 -10.82
CA LEU A 14 9.11 6.77 -9.60
C LEU A 14 10.19 7.23 -8.60
N ASN A 15 11.35 7.68 -9.09
CA ASN A 15 12.45 8.16 -8.24
C ASN A 15 12.19 9.56 -7.66
N ALA A 16 11.41 10.39 -8.34
CA ALA A 16 11.02 11.73 -7.89
C ALA A 16 9.93 11.71 -6.79
N MET A 17 9.35 10.55 -6.51
CA MET A 17 8.32 10.38 -5.49
C MET A 17 8.85 10.66 -4.06
N PRO A 18 8.16 11.47 -3.24
CA PRO A 18 8.62 11.88 -1.90
C PRO A 18 8.49 10.79 -0.82
N GLU A 19 7.90 9.64 -1.13
CA GLU A 19 7.60 8.56 -0.19
C GLU A 19 8.88 7.95 0.41
N ARG A 20 9.03 8.08 1.73
CA ARG A 20 10.09 7.41 2.50
C ARG A 20 9.90 5.90 2.55
N TYR A 21 8.66 5.44 2.77
CA TYR A 21 8.33 4.01 2.79
C TYR A 21 7.92 3.56 1.39
N ARG A 22 8.87 2.96 0.67
CA ARG A 22 8.69 2.65 -0.76
C ARG A 22 7.95 1.34 -0.99
N PHE A 23 6.63 1.41 -1.06
CA PHE A 23 5.80 0.30 -1.57
C PHE A 23 5.77 0.32 -3.11
N ILE A 24 6.85 -0.17 -3.73
CA ILE A 24 7.06 -0.10 -5.19
C ILE A 24 5.87 -0.66 -5.99
N ARG A 25 5.23 -1.72 -5.51
CA ARG A 25 4.07 -2.32 -6.21
C ARG A 25 2.92 -1.32 -6.36
N GLY A 26 2.61 -0.56 -5.31
CA GLY A 26 1.59 0.49 -5.34
C GLY A 26 2.08 1.75 -6.04
N MET A 27 3.32 2.19 -5.77
CA MET A 27 3.90 3.39 -6.37
C MET A 27 3.94 3.32 -7.91
N VAL A 28 4.29 2.16 -8.49
CA VAL A 28 4.26 1.99 -9.95
C VAL A 28 2.83 2.06 -10.51
N SER A 29 1.83 1.63 -9.74
CA SER A 29 0.43 1.86 -10.13
C SER A 29 0.04 3.33 -10.00
N TRP A 30 0.61 4.05 -9.03
CA TRP A 30 0.29 5.43 -8.69
C TRP A 30 0.83 6.45 -9.70
N ILE A 31 2.03 6.24 -10.25
CA ILE A 31 2.62 7.14 -11.27
C ILE A 31 1.78 7.27 -12.56
N GLY A 32 0.77 6.43 -12.76
CA GLY A 32 -0.28 6.62 -13.77
C GLY A 32 0.15 6.41 -15.23
N LEU A 33 1.35 5.92 -15.50
CA LEU A 33 1.82 5.64 -16.86
C LEU A 33 1.17 4.39 -17.45
N LYS A 34 1.22 4.26 -18.79
CA LYS A 34 0.72 3.09 -19.52
C LYS A 34 1.37 1.80 -19.01
N GLN A 35 0.53 0.84 -18.65
CA GLN A 35 0.94 -0.48 -18.16
C GLN A 35 0.27 -1.55 -19.01
N VAL A 36 1.00 -2.61 -19.32
CA VAL A 36 0.49 -3.79 -20.04
C VAL A 36 0.92 -5.02 -19.27
N ALA A 37 -0.03 -5.91 -18.98
CA ALA A 37 0.27 -7.18 -18.34
C ALA A 37 0.77 -8.19 -19.39
N PHE A 38 1.89 -8.85 -19.08
CA PHE A 38 2.37 -9.97 -19.87
C PHE A 38 2.10 -11.26 -19.09
N ALA A 39 1.14 -12.05 -19.56
CA ALA A 39 0.82 -13.33 -18.96
C ALA A 39 1.94 -14.32 -19.28
N TYR A 40 2.43 -15.00 -18.25
CA TYR A 40 3.39 -16.09 -18.40
C TYR A 40 3.10 -17.14 -17.34
N GLU A 41 3.39 -18.40 -17.67
CA GLU A 41 3.23 -19.50 -16.74
C GLU A 41 4.47 -19.59 -15.85
N ARG A 42 4.28 -19.36 -14.55
CA ARG A 42 5.37 -19.46 -13.58
C ARG A 42 5.46 -20.89 -13.05
N HIS A 43 6.57 -21.56 -13.33
CA HIS A 43 6.86 -22.87 -12.76
C HIS A 43 6.87 -22.81 -11.22
N GLN A 44 6.49 -23.93 -10.60
CA GLN A 44 6.57 -24.06 -9.15
C GLN A 44 8.02 -23.86 -8.68
N ARG A 45 8.18 -23.32 -7.48
CA ARG A 45 9.52 -23.15 -6.90
C ARG A 45 10.11 -24.54 -6.67
N PHE A 46 11.32 -24.76 -7.18
CA PHE A 46 12.06 -26.00 -6.96
C PHE A 46 12.41 -26.21 -5.48
N ALA A 47 12.73 -25.12 -4.76
CA ALA A 47 13.09 -25.15 -3.35
C ALA A 47 12.75 -23.82 -2.65
N GLY A 48 12.80 -23.84 -1.32
CA GLY A 48 12.59 -22.68 -0.45
C GLY A 48 11.14 -22.48 -0.02
N THR A 49 10.95 -21.66 1.02
CA THR A 49 9.63 -21.29 1.55
C THR A 49 9.17 -19.94 1.00
N THR A 50 7.87 -19.68 1.06
CA THR A 50 7.35 -18.37 0.65
C THR A 50 7.86 -17.27 1.58
N HIS A 51 8.49 -16.24 1.01
CA HIS A 51 8.83 -15.04 1.77
C HIS A 51 7.60 -14.20 2.14
N TYR A 52 6.43 -14.49 1.56
CA TYR A 52 5.16 -13.78 1.75
C TYR A 52 4.08 -14.74 2.29
N PRO A 53 4.14 -15.14 3.58
CA PRO A 53 3.01 -15.77 4.25
C PRO A 53 1.88 -14.75 4.47
N LEU A 54 0.65 -15.23 4.71
CA LEU A 54 -0.56 -14.40 4.89
C LEU A 54 -0.34 -13.22 5.85
N LYS A 55 0.31 -13.46 7.01
CA LYS A 55 0.62 -12.42 7.99
C LYS A 55 1.42 -11.26 7.39
N LYS A 56 2.43 -11.55 6.57
CA LYS A 56 3.23 -10.49 5.91
C LYS A 56 2.45 -9.78 4.82
N MET A 57 1.53 -10.46 4.16
CA MET A 57 0.65 -9.84 3.17
C MET A 57 -0.33 -8.86 3.82
N VAL A 58 -0.89 -9.20 5.00
CA VAL A 58 -1.75 -8.32 5.77
C VAL A 58 -0.99 -7.08 6.26
N LEU A 59 0.21 -7.27 6.81
CA LEU A 59 1.07 -6.14 7.22
C LEU A 59 1.39 -5.21 6.04
N LEU A 60 1.75 -5.78 4.89
CA LEU A 60 2.01 -5.01 3.67
C LEU A 60 0.77 -4.20 3.22
N ALA A 61 -0.43 -4.78 3.32
CA ALA A 61 -1.66 -4.08 2.99
C ALA A 61 -1.95 -2.93 3.97
N MET A 62 -1.67 -3.12 5.26
CA MET A 62 -1.81 -2.07 6.26
C MET A 62 -0.84 -0.92 6.01
N ASP A 63 0.43 -1.21 5.72
CA ASP A 63 1.44 -0.19 5.38
C ASP A 63 1.04 0.61 4.14
N ALA A 64 0.48 -0.06 3.12
CA ALA A 64 -0.03 0.60 1.94
C ALA A 64 -1.23 1.51 2.26
N MET A 65 -2.17 1.05 3.09
CA MET A 65 -3.34 1.85 3.47
C MET A 65 -2.95 3.10 4.26
N THR A 66 -2.03 2.99 5.23
CA THR A 66 -1.60 4.13 6.05
C THR A 66 -0.69 5.09 5.28
N SER A 67 0.13 4.59 4.34
CA SER A 67 1.04 5.44 3.57
C SER A 67 0.36 6.18 2.42
N PHE A 68 -0.70 5.63 1.82
CA PHE A 68 -1.35 6.20 0.64
C PHE A 68 -2.79 6.70 0.91
N SER A 69 -3.27 6.67 2.15
CA SER A 69 -4.63 7.10 2.48
C SER A 69 -4.75 7.89 3.78
N ILE A 70 -5.56 8.95 3.74
CA ILE A 70 -5.99 9.72 4.91
C ILE A 70 -7.17 9.06 5.65
N VAL A 71 -7.77 8.00 5.07
CA VAL A 71 -8.98 7.35 5.59
C VAL A 71 -8.80 6.83 7.02
N PRO A 72 -7.70 6.13 7.39
CA PRO A 72 -7.52 5.66 8.75
C PRO A 72 -7.50 6.80 9.78
N LEU A 73 -6.86 7.91 9.42
CA LEU A 73 -6.79 9.09 10.29
C LEU A 73 -8.18 9.71 10.47
N ARG A 74 -8.93 9.92 9.38
CA ARG A 74 -10.31 10.45 9.46
C ARG A 74 -11.22 9.56 10.31
N PHE A 75 -11.11 8.25 10.15
CA PHE A 75 -11.87 7.30 10.97
C PHE A 75 -11.56 7.45 12.46
N ALA A 76 -10.27 7.51 12.82
CA ALA A 76 -9.85 7.74 14.20
C ALA A 76 -10.36 9.09 14.75
N SER A 77 -10.30 10.16 13.94
CA SER A 77 -10.82 11.48 14.32
C SER A 77 -12.33 11.46 14.58
N HIS A 78 -13.12 10.80 13.73
CA HIS A 78 -14.57 10.68 13.92
C HIS A 78 -14.93 9.87 15.16
N LEU A 79 -14.24 8.76 15.41
CA LEU A 79 -14.42 7.98 16.64
C LEU A 79 -14.11 8.81 17.88
N GLY A 80 -12.99 9.54 17.88
CA GLY A 80 -12.61 10.42 18.99
C GLY A 80 -13.67 11.48 19.29
N LEU A 81 -14.22 12.11 18.25
CA LEU A 81 -15.32 13.07 18.41
C LEU A 81 -16.57 12.40 19.01
N ILE A 82 -16.98 11.25 18.49
CA ILE A 82 -18.17 10.53 18.99
C ILE A 82 -17.99 10.17 20.47
N PHE A 83 -16.86 9.57 20.85
CA PHE A 83 -16.61 9.21 22.25
C PHE A 83 -16.48 10.44 23.15
N GLY A 84 -15.90 11.55 22.67
CA GLY A 84 -15.84 12.81 23.39
C GLY A 84 -17.23 13.38 23.68
N PHE A 85 -18.12 13.42 22.68
CA PHE A 85 -19.50 13.86 22.87
C PHE A 85 -20.27 12.95 23.82
N LEU A 86 -20.14 11.63 23.68
CA LEU A 86 -20.78 10.66 24.58
C LEU A 86 -20.31 10.84 26.03
N GLY A 87 -19.01 11.09 26.25
CA GLY A 87 -18.47 11.34 27.57
C GLY A 87 -19.01 12.63 28.20
N LEU A 88 -19.07 13.72 27.43
CA LEU A 88 -19.67 14.97 27.89
C LEU A 88 -21.16 14.80 28.25
N ALA A 89 -21.91 14.07 27.42
CA ALA A 89 -23.33 13.79 27.66
C ALA A 89 -23.59 12.85 28.86
N ALA A 90 -22.62 12.03 29.25
CA ALA A 90 -22.73 11.16 30.42
C ALA A 90 -22.33 11.85 31.74
N LEU A 91 -21.54 12.92 31.67
CA LEU A 91 -21.04 13.69 32.82
C LEU A 91 -21.89 14.93 33.15
N GLY A 92 -22.63 15.46 32.17
CA GLY A 92 -23.63 16.52 32.37
C GLY A 92 -24.99 15.95 32.70
#